data_AF-A0A7V6IUI3-F1
#
_entry.id   AF-A0A7V6IUI3-F1
#
_cell.length_a   1.000
_cell.length_b   1.000
_cell.length_c   1.000
_cell.angle_alpha   90.00
_cell.angle_beta   90.00
_cell.angle_gamma   90.00
#
_symmetry.space_group_name_H-M   'P 1'
#
loop_
_entity.id
_entity.type
_entity.pdbx_description
1 polymer ?
#
loop_
_entity_poly.entity_id
_entity_poly.type
_entity_poly.pdbx_seq_one_letter_code
_entity_poly.pdbx_strand_id
1 'polypeptide(L)'
;MEVNKISVRTDLAFEAVDGKTFQHQDEIINEDVDFKKVKIKKTTIKENGAKECGRKPGVYYLIDISGTDIHDTDDLRNIEDAVTKVLKEVLQGENININSKGLIVGLGNDNVTPDALGPMVVDNVIVTRHMFMLGEEVSEGISNVSAIAPGVMGTTGIETSDIINAVIEKIDVDYIIAVDALASSSISRVNRSIQITNTGISPGSGVGNKRKELSKEVLNIPVIAIGVPTVVDAVTITANTIDYLLRFFNKKLEEGNKESDRLVISEKTNFEETSLPDEKYTKHFLGEFGNLSDNQKASLIHSVLTPNGLNMMVTPKEIDIDIADLADVISTAIDRSLHTIVEP
;
A
#
# COMPACT_ATOMS: atom_id res chain seq x y z
N MET A 1 30.89 13.78 7.63
CA MET A 1 29.76 13.35 6.80
C MET A 1 28.61 13.10 7.75
N GLU A 2 27.56 13.92 7.69
CA GLU A 2 26.34 13.67 8.48
C GLU A 2 25.79 12.29 8.09
N VAL A 3 25.70 11.40 9.07
CA VAL A 3 24.99 10.13 8.92
C VAL A 3 23.51 10.50 8.80
N ASN A 4 23.04 10.73 7.58
CA ASN A 4 21.62 10.84 7.31
C ASN A 4 20.96 9.59 7.91
N LYS A 5 20.01 9.77 8.84
CA LYS A 5 19.18 8.67 9.33
C LYS A 5 18.49 8.04 8.12
N ILE A 6 18.98 6.91 7.65
CA ILE A 6 18.32 6.11 6.63
C ILE A 6 17.21 5.35 7.35
N SER A 7 16.03 5.97 7.41
CA SER A 7 14.81 5.30 7.83
C SER A 7 14.40 4.31 6.74
N VAL A 8 13.95 3.12 7.15
CA VAL A 8 13.32 2.14 6.26
C VAL A 8 12.20 2.85 5.48
N ARG A 9 12.25 2.80 4.15
CA ARG A 9 11.32 3.52 3.27
C ARG A 9 10.03 2.70 3.11
N THR A 10 8.90 3.27 3.51
CA THR A 10 7.59 2.67 3.30
C THR A 10 6.53 3.73 3.03
N ASP A 11 5.68 3.44 2.05
CA ASP A 11 4.51 4.26 1.72
C ASP A 11 3.26 3.81 2.47
N LEU A 12 3.30 2.62 3.07
CA LEU A 12 2.18 2.11 3.86
C LEU A 12 2.06 2.95 5.14
N ALA A 13 0.95 3.65 5.28
CA ALA A 13 0.66 4.46 6.46
C ALA A 13 0.53 3.58 7.70
N PHE A 14 -0.01 2.38 7.52
CA PHE A 14 -0.15 1.40 8.57
C PHE A 14 1.18 1.03 9.24
N GLU A 15 2.26 0.84 8.47
CA GLU A 15 3.59 0.49 9.01
C GLU A 15 4.21 1.62 9.84
N ALA A 16 3.75 2.87 9.69
CA ALA A 16 4.19 3.95 10.55
C ALA A 16 3.63 3.82 11.98
N VAL A 17 2.47 3.15 12.12
CA VAL A 17 1.70 2.99 13.35
C VAL A 17 1.87 1.59 13.96
N ASP A 18 2.14 0.57 13.13
CA ASP A 18 2.26 -0.82 13.55
C ASP A 18 3.45 -1.06 14.50
N GLY A 19 3.21 -1.78 15.59
CA GLY A 19 4.23 -2.16 16.58
C GLY A 19 4.86 -1.03 17.39
N LYS A 20 4.38 0.22 17.30
CA LYS A 20 4.94 1.37 18.05
C LYS A 20 4.04 1.81 19.22
N THR A 21 4.67 2.06 20.36
CA THR A 21 4.01 2.67 21.52
C THR A 21 4.08 4.19 21.39
N PHE A 22 2.93 4.83 21.21
CA PHE A 22 2.79 6.29 21.13
C PHE A 22 2.52 6.89 22.52
N GLN A 23 2.97 8.12 22.76
CA GLN A 23 2.70 8.79 24.05
C GLN A 23 1.21 9.19 24.16
N HIS A 24 0.55 9.38 23.02
CA HIS A 24 -0.87 9.76 22.93
C HIS A 24 -1.71 8.65 22.27
N GLN A 25 -1.84 7.49 22.93
CA GLN A 25 -2.64 6.36 22.41
C GLN A 25 -4.12 6.72 22.15
N ASP A 26 -4.70 7.67 22.91
CA ASP A 26 -6.10 8.11 22.75
C ASP A 26 -6.38 8.86 21.43
N GLU A 27 -5.31 9.23 20.70
CA GLU A 27 -5.36 9.98 19.43
C GLU A 27 -5.20 9.07 18.20
N ILE A 28 -4.95 7.77 18.42
CA ILE A 28 -4.85 6.74 17.37
C ILE A 28 -5.80 5.59 17.75
N ILE A 29 -6.98 5.57 17.13
CA ILE A 29 -8.01 4.57 17.40
C ILE A 29 -7.88 3.45 16.38
N ASN A 30 -7.64 2.22 16.86
CA ASN A 30 -7.57 1.02 16.02
C ASN A 30 -8.81 0.15 16.24
N GLU A 31 -9.44 -0.26 15.15
CA GLU A 31 -10.57 -1.17 15.12
C GLU A 31 -10.26 -2.31 14.15
N ASP A 32 -10.34 -3.54 14.65
CA ASP A 32 -10.12 -4.74 13.83
C ASP A 32 -11.47 -5.39 13.53
N VAL A 33 -11.68 -5.72 12.25
CA VAL A 33 -12.90 -6.33 11.74
C VAL A 33 -12.51 -7.53 10.89
N ASP A 34 -12.80 -8.73 11.38
CA ASP A 34 -12.76 -9.94 10.57
C ASP A 34 -13.93 -9.91 9.59
N PHE A 35 -13.64 -9.97 8.29
CA PHE A 35 -14.65 -9.98 7.24
C PHE A 35 -14.41 -11.14 6.28
N LYS A 36 -15.22 -12.19 6.44
CA LYS A 36 -15.06 -13.46 5.72
C LYS A 36 -13.67 -14.07 5.99
N LYS A 37 -12.81 -14.21 4.96
CA LYS A 37 -11.43 -14.70 5.07
C LYS A 37 -10.38 -13.59 5.15
N VAL A 38 -10.81 -12.33 5.15
CA VAL A 38 -9.94 -11.15 5.07
C VAL A 38 -9.99 -10.40 6.40
N LYS A 39 -8.85 -9.85 6.83
CA LYS A 39 -8.78 -9.01 8.04
C LYS A 39 -8.77 -7.55 7.63
N ILE A 40 -9.69 -6.77 8.17
CA ILE A 40 -9.76 -5.33 7.92
C ILE A 40 -9.36 -4.63 9.20
N LYS A 41 -8.33 -3.80 9.15
CA LYS A 41 -7.88 -2.96 10.26
C LYS A 41 -8.10 -1.50 9.92
N LYS A 42 -8.92 -0.82 10.71
CA LYS A 42 -9.22 0.60 10.60
C LYS A 42 -8.43 1.36 11.66
N THR A 43 -7.63 2.32 11.23
CA THR A 43 -6.86 3.22 12.08
C THR A 43 -7.32 4.65 11.83
N THR A 44 -7.89 5.28 12.85
CA THR A 44 -8.25 6.71 12.82
C THR A 44 -7.18 7.51 13.54
N ILE A 45 -6.53 8.42 12.81
CA ILE A 45 -5.45 9.28 13.31
C ILE A 45 -5.99 10.70 13.47
N LYS A 46 -5.85 11.27 14.66
CA LYS A 46 -6.18 12.68 14.94
C LYS A 46 -4.94 13.58 14.88
N GLU A 47 -5.13 14.90 14.97
CA GLU A 47 -4.07 15.91 14.81
C GLU A 47 -2.84 15.72 15.71
N ASN A 48 -3.04 15.33 16.97
CA ASN A 48 -1.93 15.11 17.88
C ASN A 48 -1.17 13.82 17.56
N GLY A 49 -1.89 12.75 17.22
CA GLY A 49 -1.31 11.48 16.79
C GLY A 49 -0.51 11.62 15.48
N ALA A 50 -0.99 12.46 14.56
CA ALA A 50 -0.35 12.76 13.28
C ALA A 50 1.10 13.25 13.42
N LYS A 51 1.36 14.10 14.43
CA LYS A 51 2.71 14.63 14.72
C LYS A 51 3.69 13.56 15.21
N GLU A 52 3.19 12.54 15.92
CA GLU A 52 4.03 11.46 16.44
C GLU A 52 4.28 10.36 15.40
N CYS A 53 3.27 10.01 14.60
CA CYS A 53 3.39 8.95 13.59
C CYS A 53 3.94 9.44 12.24
N GLY A 54 4.01 10.76 12.02
CA GLY A 54 4.46 11.34 10.75
C GLY A 54 3.49 11.10 9.60
N ARG A 55 2.21 10.86 9.90
CA ARG A 55 1.13 10.67 8.92
C ARG A 55 0.04 11.70 9.13
N LYS A 56 -0.76 11.98 8.10
CA LYS A 56 -1.81 13.00 8.18
C LYS A 56 -3.00 12.53 9.04
N PRO A 57 -3.74 13.46 9.67
CA PRO A 57 -4.99 13.13 10.32
C PRO A 57 -6.02 12.61 9.30
N GLY A 58 -6.77 11.58 9.68
CA GLY A 58 -7.77 10.96 8.83
C GLY A 58 -7.94 9.47 9.16
N VAL A 59 -8.57 8.75 8.24
CA VAL A 59 -8.86 7.33 8.40
C VAL A 59 -8.02 6.52 7.41
N TYR A 60 -7.46 5.44 7.91
CA TYR A 60 -6.64 4.49 7.15
C TYR A 60 -7.20 3.10 7.37
N TYR A 61 -7.52 2.41 6.29
CA TYR A 61 -7.90 1.01 6.31
C TYR A 61 -6.77 0.20 5.72
N LEU A 62 -6.39 -0.88 6.38
CA LEU A 62 -5.56 -1.93 5.83
C LEU A 62 -6.40 -3.20 5.71
N ILE A 63 -6.51 -3.69 4.48
CA ILE A 63 -7.17 -4.95 4.14
C ILE A 63 -6.04 -5.97 3.95
N ASP A 64 -5.89 -6.88 4.90
CA ASP A 64 -4.87 -7.93 4.88
C ASP A 64 -5.44 -9.20 4.24
N ILE A 65 -4.86 -9.56 3.09
CA ILE A 65 -5.24 -10.68 2.22
C ILE A 65 -4.17 -11.79 2.24
N SER A 66 -3.30 -11.80 3.24
CA SER A 66 -2.27 -12.85 3.42
C SER A 66 -2.86 -14.26 3.62
N GLY A 67 -4.09 -14.35 4.15
CA GLY A 67 -4.81 -15.60 4.38
C GLY A 67 -5.60 -16.12 3.18
N THR A 68 -5.56 -15.45 2.04
CA THR A 68 -6.34 -15.77 0.83
C THR A 68 -5.44 -16.04 -0.37
N ASP A 69 -5.94 -16.82 -1.33
CA ASP A 69 -5.30 -16.99 -2.63
C ASP A 69 -5.88 -16.00 -3.64
N ILE A 70 -5.06 -15.08 -4.15
CA ILE A 70 -5.49 -14.05 -5.11
C ILE A 70 -5.76 -14.63 -6.50
N HIS A 71 -5.43 -15.90 -6.76
CA HIS A 71 -5.77 -16.57 -8.02
C HIS A 71 -7.00 -17.49 -7.88
N ASP A 72 -7.55 -17.64 -6.67
CA ASP A 72 -8.77 -18.41 -6.44
C ASP A 72 -10.00 -17.52 -6.58
N THR A 73 -10.98 -17.98 -7.36
CA THR A 73 -12.17 -17.18 -7.69
C THR A 73 -13.04 -16.85 -6.48
N ASP A 74 -13.14 -17.74 -5.50
CA ASP A 74 -13.96 -17.49 -4.32
C ASP A 74 -13.26 -16.52 -3.36
N ASP A 75 -11.95 -16.63 -3.25
CA ASP A 75 -11.13 -15.71 -2.46
C ASP A 75 -11.09 -14.31 -3.08
N LEU A 76 -10.95 -14.18 -4.40
CA LEU A 76 -11.06 -12.90 -5.12
C LEU A 76 -12.37 -12.18 -4.80
N ARG A 77 -13.51 -12.87 -4.86
CA ARG A 77 -14.81 -12.31 -4.48
C ARG A 77 -14.85 -11.85 -3.02
N ASN A 78 -14.19 -12.57 -2.12
CA ASN A 78 -14.11 -12.17 -0.71
C ASN A 78 -13.30 -10.88 -0.53
N ILE A 79 -12.22 -10.72 -1.30
CA ILE A 79 -11.41 -9.51 -1.32
C ILE A 79 -12.20 -8.35 -1.93
N GLU A 80 -12.84 -8.55 -3.09
CA GLU A 80 -13.70 -7.54 -3.73
C GLU A 80 -14.78 -7.01 -2.78
N ASP A 81 -15.46 -7.91 -2.06
CA ASP A 81 -16.48 -7.53 -1.09
C ASP A 81 -15.90 -6.73 0.08
N ALA A 82 -14.70 -7.08 0.55
CA ALA A 82 -14.00 -6.36 1.61
C ALA A 82 -13.62 -4.95 1.15
N VAL A 83 -13.02 -4.82 -0.04
CA VAL A 83 -12.62 -3.54 -0.64
C VAL A 83 -13.85 -2.68 -0.91
N THR A 84 -14.92 -3.25 -1.46
CA THR A 84 -16.19 -2.55 -1.72
C THR A 84 -16.81 -2.02 -0.43
N LYS A 85 -16.83 -2.83 0.64
CA LYS A 85 -17.36 -2.43 1.94
C LYS A 85 -16.59 -1.24 2.50
N VAL A 86 -15.26 -1.31 2.51
CA VAL A 86 -14.39 -0.24 3.02
C VAL A 86 -14.54 1.02 2.18
N LEU A 87 -14.52 0.90 0.85
CA LEU A 87 -14.62 2.04 -0.04
C LEU A 87 -15.96 2.77 0.11
N LYS A 88 -17.08 2.04 0.24
CA LYS A 88 -18.40 2.62 0.57
C LYS A 88 -18.40 3.37 1.90
N GLU A 89 -17.76 2.83 2.94
CA GLU A 89 -17.65 3.49 4.24
C GLU A 89 -16.86 4.80 4.14
N VAL A 90 -15.74 4.81 3.40
CA VAL A 90 -14.91 6.00 3.18
C VAL A 90 -15.66 7.06 2.36
N LEU A 91 -16.33 6.66 1.28
CA LEU A 91 -17.14 7.57 0.44
C LEU A 91 -18.25 8.24 1.26
N GLN A 92 -18.96 7.46 2.09
CA GLN A 92 -19.98 7.99 3.00
C GLN A 92 -19.39 8.96 4.03
N GLY A 93 -18.21 8.65 4.58
CA GLY A 93 -17.49 9.51 5.52
C GLY A 93 -17.13 10.89 4.94
N GLU A 94 -16.86 10.98 3.63
CA GLU A 94 -16.59 12.25 2.92
C GLU A 94 -17.87 12.89 2.34
N ASN A 95 -19.06 12.37 2.64
CA ASN A 95 -20.36 12.82 2.11
C ASN A 95 -20.49 12.72 0.58
N ILE A 96 -19.77 11.78 -0.04
CA ILE A 96 -19.85 11.51 -1.48
C ILE A 96 -21.08 10.64 -1.75
N ASN A 97 -21.88 11.02 -2.74
CA ASN A 97 -23.10 10.32 -3.13
C ASN A 97 -23.15 10.11 -4.65
N ILE A 98 -24.16 9.37 -5.13
CA ILE A 98 -24.31 9.01 -6.55
C ILE A 98 -24.33 10.22 -7.52
N ASN A 99 -24.74 11.41 -7.04
CA ASN A 99 -24.79 12.61 -7.87
C ASN A 99 -23.45 13.36 -7.93
N SER A 100 -22.46 12.94 -7.15
CA SER A 100 -21.14 13.57 -7.11
C SER A 100 -20.32 13.17 -8.34
N LYS A 101 -19.61 14.12 -8.93
CA LYS A 101 -18.74 13.92 -10.10
C LYS A 101 -17.38 13.39 -9.67
N GLY A 102 -17.10 12.14 -10.00
CA GLY A 102 -15.85 11.47 -9.64
C GLY A 102 -14.77 11.58 -10.71
N LEU A 103 -13.52 11.71 -10.29
CA LEU A 103 -12.34 11.48 -11.12
C LEU A 103 -11.50 10.34 -10.53
N ILE A 104 -11.32 9.27 -11.30
CA ILE A 104 -10.43 8.18 -10.95
C ILE A 104 -9.08 8.46 -11.60
N VAL A 105 -8.02 8.40 -10.79
CA VAL A 105 -6.65 8.69 -11.22
C VAL A 105 -5.79 7.46 -11.00
N GLY A 106 -5.36 6.84 -12.09
CA GLY A 106 -4.41 5.74 -12.09
C GLY A 106 -2.98 6.27 -12.09
N LEU A 107 -2.34 6.27 -10.93
CA LEU A 107 -0.95 6.70 -10.77
C LEU A 107 -0.01 5.53 -11.08
N GLY A 108 1.12 5.85 -11.71
CA GLY A 108 2.14 4.86 -12.02
C GLY A 108 2.65 4.94 -13.45
N ASN A 109 3.54 4.02 -13.77
CA ASN A 109 4.17 3.85 -15.08
C ASN A 109 3.81 2.48 -15.65
N ASP A 110 3.01 2.47 -16.70
CA ASP A 110 2.62 1.29 -17.48
C ASP A 110 3.81 0.46 -18.00
N ASN A 111 4.97 1.08 -18.20
CA ASN A 111 6.18 0.39 -18.66
C ASN A 111 6.94 -0.38 -17.57
N VAL A 112 6.53 -0.25 -16.30
CA VAL A 112 7.17 -0.92 -15.16
C VAL A 112 6.10 -1.73 -14.47
N THR A 113 6.07 -3.06 -14.67
CA THR A 113 4.98 -3.92 -14.15
C THR A 113 4.59 -3.62 -12.70
N PRO A 114 5.51 -3.61 -11.71
CA PRO A 114 5.12 -3.35 -10.33
C PRO A 114 4.50 -1.96 -10.08
N ASP A 115 4.70 -1.00 -11.00
CA ASP A 115 4.19 0.37 -10.95
C ASP A 115 2.98 0.57 -11.90
N ALA A 116 2.49 -0.47 -12.56
CA ALA A 116 1.43 -0.38 -13.56
C ALA A 116 0.01 -0.53 -12.99
N LEU A 117 -0.13 -0.76 -11.68
CA LEU A 117 -1.42 -1.01 -11.02
C LEU A 117 -2.46 0.09 -11.29
N GLY A 118 -2.09 1.36 -11.10
CA GLY A 118 -3.02 2.48 -11.31
C GLY A 118 -3.54 2.55 -12.75
N PRO A 119 -2.66 2.57 -13.78
CA PRO A 119 -3.07 2.46 -15.18
C PRO A 119 -3.99 1.27 -15.46
N MET A 120 -3.66 0.07 -14.95
CA MET A 120 -4.47 -1.14 -15.18
C MET A 120 -5.86 -1.04 -14.54
N VAL A 121 -5.97 -0.46 -13.34
CA VAL A 121 -7.28 -0.21 -12.72
C VAL A 121 -8.11 0.76 -13.57
N VAL A 122 -7.50 1.82 -14.09
CA VAL A 122 -8.22 2.80 -14.94
C VAL A 122 -8.76 2.16 -16.21
N ASP A 123 -8.03 1.22 -16.81
CA ASP A 123 -8.46 0.52 -18.04
C ASP A 123 -9.71 -0.36 -17.81
N ASN A 124 -9.93 -0.80 -16.56
CA ASN A 124 -11.01 -1.74 -16.20
C ASN A 124 -12.23 -1.07 -15.55
N VAL A 125 -12.14 0.19 -15.12
CA VAL A 125 -13.27 0.89 -14.48
C VAL A 125 -14.32 1.35 -15.51
N ILE A 126 -15.60 1.25 -15.14
CA ILE A 126 -16.71 1.75 -15.93
C ILE A 126 -16.74 3.29 -15.92
N VAL A 127 -16.28 3.91 -17.00
CA VAL A 127 -16.31 5.37 -17.18
C VAL A 127 -17.63 5.82 -17.80
N THR A 128 -18.34 6.75 -17.17
CA THR A 128 -19.73 7.09 -17.53
C THR A 128 -19.95 8.55 -17.88
N ARG A 129 -18.99 9.45 -17.58
CA ARG A 129 -19.13 10.91 -17.79
C ARG A 129 -19.59 11.29 -19.21
N HIS A 130 -19.16 10.53 -20.22
CA HIS A 130 -19.55 10.77 -21.61
C HIS A 130 -21.06 10.61 -21.85
N MET A 131 -21.73 9.67 -21.19
CA MET A 131 -23.17 9.46 -21.28
C MET A 131 -23.96 10.67 -20.73
N PHE A 132 -23.52 11.20 -19.58
CA PHE A 132 -24.10 12.39 -18.98
C PHE A 132 -23.94 13.65 -19.85
N MET A 133 -22.84 13.74 -20.61
CA MET A 133 -22.63 14.87 -21.54
C MET A 133 -23.50 14.79 -22.79
N LEU A 134 -23.80 13.58 -23.27
CA LEU A 134 -24.59 13.35 -24.47
C LEU A 134 -26.11 13.49 -24.23
N GLY A 135 -26.53 13.62 -22.97
CA GLY A 135 -27.94 13.78 -22.60
C GLY A 135 -28.75 12.49 -22.75
N GLU A 136 -28.09 11.34 -22.70
CA GLU A 136 -28.77 10.04 -22.65
C GLU A 136 -29.54 9.88 -21.33
N GLU A 137 -30.66 9.13 -21.35
CA GLU A 137 -31.33 8.72 -20.12
C GLU A 137 -30.43 7.72 -19.37
N VAL A 138 -29.53 8.26 -18.56
CA VAL A 138 -28.68 7.44 -17.70
C VAL A 138 -29.56 6.73 -16.69
N SER A 139 -29.43 5.40 -16.62
CA SER A 139 -30.20 4.58 -15.69
C SER A 139 -29.96 4.99 -14.24
N GLU A 140 -31.00 4.91 -13.42
CA GLU A 140 -30.91 5.17 -11.98
C GLU A 140 -29.85 4.26 -11.35
N GLY A 141 -28.96 4.84 -10.55
CA GLY A 141 -27.87 4.12 -9.89
C GLY A 141 -26.53 4.12 -10.61
N ILE A 142 -26.36 4.91 -11.66
CA ILE A 142 -25.06 5.14 -12.30
C ILE A 142 -24.49 6.49 -11.81
N SER A 143 -23.28 6.49 -11.25
CA SER A 143 -22.55 7.72 -10.90
C SER A 143 -21.92 8.37 -12.13
N ASN A 144 -21.71 9.69 -12.09
CA ASN A 144 -20.98 10.44 -13.12
C ASN A 144 -19.47 10.39 -12.84
N VAL A 145 -18.76 9.50 -13.55
CA VAL A 145 -17.35 9.20 -13.28
C VAL A 145 -16.52 9.38 -14.54
N SER A 146 -15.37 10.03 -14.37
CA SER A 146 -14.29 10.11 -15.35
C SER A 146 -13.06 9.38 -14.83
N ALA A 147 -12.20 8.89 -15.71
CA ALA A 147 -10.94 8.26 -15.32
C ALA A 147 -9.79 8.73 -16.22
N ILE A 148 -8.59 8.85 -15.65
CA ILE A 148 -7.36 9.18 -16.36
C ILE A 148 -6.17 8.43 -15.77
N ALA A 149 -5.25 7.98 -16.64
CA ALA A 149 -3.91 7.55 -16.27
C ALA A 149 -2.91 8.57 -16.84
N PRO A 150 -2.46 9.56 -16.05
CA PRO A 150 -1.63 10.67 -16.56
C PRO A 150 -0.19 10.25 -16.92
N GLY A 151 0.21 9.03 -16.54
CA GLY A 151 1.59 8.56 -16.64
C GLY A 151 2.53 9.28 -15.68
N VAL A 152 3.83 9.16 -15.96
CA VAL A 152 4.90 9.75 -15.14
C VAL A 152 5.57 10.91 -15.84
N MET A 153 6.10 11.86 -15.06
CA MET A 153 6.87 13.01 -15.59
C MET A 153 7.98 12.60 -16.57
N GLY A 154 8.60 11.42 -16.36
CA GLY A 154 9.65 10.91 -17.25
C GLY A 154 9.19 10.65 -18.69
N THR A 155 7.90 10.39 -18.91
CA THR A 155 7.33 10.15 -20.26
C THR A 155 6.61 11.38 -20.79
N THR A 156 5.94 12.15 -19.93
CA THR A 156 5.11 13.28 -20.35
C THR A 156 5.83 14.63 -20.33
N GLY A 157 6.91 14.77 -19.54
CA GLY A 157 7.57 16.04 -19.26
C GLY A 157 6.77 17.00 -18.37
N ILE A 158 5.59 16.58 -17.89
CA ILE A 158 4.70 17.38 -17.03
C ILE A 158 4.52 16.62 -15.72
N GLU A 159 4.56 17.33 -14.59
CA GLU A 159 4.28 16.72 -13.30
C GLU A 159 2.85 16.18 -13.24
N THR A 160 2.70 14.96 -12.73
CA THR A 160 1.40 14.27 -12.66
C THR A 160 0.34 15.11 -11.93
N SER A 161 0.73 15.81 -10.86
CA SER A 161 -0.17 16.72 -10.13
C SER A 161 -0.66 17.89 -10.97
N ASP A 162 0.18 18.40 -11.88
CA ASP A 162 -0.17 19.55 -12.72
C ASP A 162 -1.16 19.13 -13.80
N ILE A 163 -1.02 17.91 -14.35
CA ILE A 163 -2.02 17.30 -15.25
C ILE A 163 -3.36 17.13 -14.52
N ILE A 164 -3.34 16.55 -13.32
CA ILE A 164 -4.55 16.31 -12.52
C ILE A 164 -5.26 17.62 -12.19
N ASN A 165 -4.51 18.65 -11.74
CA ASN A 165 -5.07 19.99 -11.47
C ASN A 165 -5.75 20.58 -12.71
N ALA A 166 -5.08 20.54 -13.86
CA ALA A 166 -5.65 21.09 -15.11
C ALA A 166 -6.94 20.35 -15.52
N VAL A 167 -7.03 19.04 -15.27
CA VAL A 167 -8.24 18.26 -15.53
C VAL A 167 -9.36 18.67 -14.58
N ILE A 168 -9.10 18.73 -13.28
CA ILE A 168 -10.08 19.11 -12.24
C ILE A 168 -10.70 20.47 -12.55
N GLU A 169 -9.85 21.47 -12.83
CA GLU A 169 -10.30 22.83 -13.18
C GLU A 169 -11.20 22.86 -14.43
N LYS A 170 -10.95 21.95 -15.38
CA LYS A 170 -11.65 21.95 -16.66
C LYS A 170 -12.98 21.20 -16.63
N ILE A 171 -13.06 20.09 -15.92
CA ILE A 171 -14.20 19.16 -16.02
C ILE A 171 -15.17 19.21 -14.84
N ASP A 172 -14.85 20.00 -13.80
CA ASP A 172 -15.64 20.19 -12.57
C ASP A 172 -15.85 18.85 -11.83
N VAL A 173 -14.93 18.55 -10.92
CA VAL A 173 -14.84 17.28 -10.18
C VAL A 173 -15.13 17.53 -8.70
N ASP A 174 -15.98 16.70 -8.09
CA ASP A 174 -16.34 16.80 -6.67
C ASP A 174 -15.41 15.99 -5.77
N TYR A 175 -14.82 14.89 -6.26
CA TYR A 175 -13.88 14.06 -5.50
C TYR A 175 -12.95 13.25 -6.42
N ILE A 176 -11.83 12.78 -5.86
CA ILE A 176 -10.86 11.93 -6.54
C ILE A 176 -10.75 10.58 -5.84
N ILE A 177 -10.67 9.51 -6.63
CA ILE A 177 -10.13 8.22 -6.19
C ILE A 177 -8.79 8.01 -6.90
N ALA A 178 -7.69 8.10 -6.16
CA ALA A 178 -6.34 7.87 -6.68
C ALA A 178 -5.90 6.44 -6.36
N VAL A 179 -5.41 5.72 -7.37
CA VAL A 179 -4.91 4.35 -7.22
C VAL A 179 -3.42 4.34 -7.54
N ASP A 180 -2.60 3.81 -6.64
CA ASP A 180 -1.14 3.82 -6.76
C ASP A 180 -0.50 2.51 -6.30
N ALA A 181 0.65 2.20 -6.87
CA ALA A 181 1.53 1.17 -6.37
C ALA A 181 2.41 1.74 -5.25
N LEU A 182 2.46 1.05 -4.11
CA LEU A 182 3.20 1.48 -2.91
C LEU A 182 4.47 0.65 -2.72
N ALA A 183 5.42 1.19 -1.96
CA ALA A 183 6.51 0.40 -1.40
C ALA A 183 6.22 -0.01 0.06
N SER A 184 6.45 -1.27 0.42
CA SER A 184 6.35 -1.78 1.80
C SER A 184 7.72 -1.95 2.44
N SER A 185 7.77 -1.86 3.77
CA SER A 185 8.93 -2.25 4.56
C SER A 185 8.92 -3.72 5.03
N SER A 186 7.93 -4.50 4.60
CA SER A 186 7.81 -5.92 4.92
C SER A 186 7.58 -6.74 3.66
N ILE A 187 8.38 -7.79 3.49
CA ILE A 187 8.21 -8.75 2.39
C ILE A 187 6.84 -9.45 2.47
N SER A 188 6.36 -9.75 3.68
CA SER A 188 5.09 -10.46 3.90
C SER A 188 3.86 -9.73 3.40
N ARG A 189 3.95 -8.40 3.18
CA ARG A 189 2.84 -7.55 2.76
C ARG A 189 2.78 -7.30 1.27
N VAL A 190 3.86 -7.55 0.53
CA VAL A 190 3.94 -7.31 -0.92
C VAL A 190 2.89 -8.17 -1.63
N ASN A 191 2.01 -7.54 -2.41
CA ASN A 191 0.83 -8.14 -3.07
C ASN A 191 -0.16 -8.84 -2.12
N ARG A 192 -0.05 -8.59 -0.81
CA ARG A 192 -0.84 -9.25 0.24
C ARG A 192 -1.60 -8.29 1.13
N SER A 193 -1.66 -7.01 0.77
CA SER A 193 -2.47 -6.03 1.47
C SER A 193 -2.95 -4.90 0.55
N ILE A 194 -4.08 -4.29 0.90
CA ILE A 194 -4.64 -3.13 0.19
C ILE A 194 -4.91 -2.05 1.23
N GLN A 195 -4.39 -0.85 1.01
CA GLN A 195 -4.61 0.31 1.89
C GLN A 195 -5.60 1.27 1.26
N ILE A 196 -6.58 1.75 2.03
CA ILE A 196 -7.53 2.79 1.61
C ILE A 196 -7.50 3.93 2.63
N THR A 197 -7.39 5.18 2.18
CA THR A 197 -7.37 6.36 3.06
C THR A 197 -8.03 7.58 2.43
N ASN A 198 -8.59 8.46 3.26
CA ASN A 198 -9.13 9.77 2.83
C ASN A 198 -8.11 10.93 2.96
N THR A 199 -6.86 10.62 3.31
CA THR A 199 -5.82 11.64 3.54
C THR A 199 -5.08 12.07 2.28
N GLY A 200 -5.30 11.35 1.18
CA GLY A 200 -4.57 11.53 -0.07
C GLY A 200 -3.36 10.60 -0.19
N ILE A 201 -2.49 10.91 -1.14
CA ILE A 201 -1.30 10.12 -1.46
C ILE A 201 -0.13 11.01 -1.88
N SER A 202 1.08 10.60 -1.52
CA SER A 202 2.33 11.22 -1.97
C SER A 202 3.04 10.25 -2.92
N PRO A 203 2.86 10.39 -4.24
CA PRO A 203 3.31 9.37 -5.18
C PRO A 203 4.84 9.19 -5.16
N GLY A 204 5.30 7.94 -5.09
CA GLY A 204 6.73 7.60 -5.18
C GLY A 204 7.59 7.95 -3.96
N SER A 205 7.00 8.28 -2.80
CA SER A 205 7.76 8.60 -1.58
C SER A 205 8.64 7.45 -1.08
N GLY A 206 8.20 6.20 -1.23
CA GLY A 206 8.90 5.00 -0.78
C GLY A 206 9.99 4.56 -1.75
N VAL A 207 9.92 5.02 -3.00
CA VAL A 207 10.98 4.85 -4.02
C VAL A 207 12.02 5.97 -3.94
N GLY A 208 11.85 6.93 -3.01
CA GLY A 208 12.79 8.04 -2.77
C GLY A 208 12.54 9.28 -3.64
N ASN A 209 11.44 9.32 -4.38
CA ASN A 209 11.00 10.50 -5.14
C ASN A 209 10.05 11.33 -4.28
N LYS A 210 10.34 12.62 -4.09
CA LYS A 210 9.41 13.56 -3.46
C LYS A 210 8.56 14.21 -4.55
N ARG A 211 7.53 13.51 -5.04
CA ARG A 211 6.54 14.12 -5.95
C ARG A 211 5.58 14.98 -5.16
N LYS A 212 4.91 15.90 -5.85
CA LYS A 212 3.84 16.71 -5.24
C LYS A 212 2.72 15.79 -4.77
N GLU A 213 2.27 16.03 -3.56
CA GLU A 213 1.19 15.29 -2.94
C GLU A 213 -0.16 15.56 -3.62
N LEU A 214 -1.00 14.53 -3.66
CA LEU A 214 -2.41 14.61 -4.03
C LEU A 214 -3.24 14.43 -2.76
N SER A 215 -3.75 15.54 -2.22
CA SER A 215 -4.58 15.52 -1.01
C SER A 215 -5.63 16.61 -1.05
N LYS A 216 -6.59 16.53 -0.13
CA LYS A 216 -7.64 17.54 0.05
C LYS A 216 -7.07 18.94 0.29
N GLU A 217 -5.93 19.04 0.96
CA GLU A 217 -5.24 20.31 1.23
C GLU A 217 -4.66 20.95 -0.04
N VAL A 218 -4.23 20.13 -1.01
CA VAL A 218 -3.61 20.61 -2.26
C VAL A 218 -4.67 20.91 -3.32
N LEU A 219 -5.68 20.06 -3.43
CA LEU A 219 -6.66 20.08 -4.53
C LEU A 219 -7.99 20.73 -4.14
N ASN A 220 -8.20 21.03 -2.85
CA ASN A 220 -9.46 21.55 -2.28
C ASN A 220 -10.70 20.66 -2.46
N ILE A 221 -10.53 19.42 -2.93
CA ILE A 221 -11.59 18.41 -3.06
C ILE A 221 -11.16 17.13 -2.33
N PRO A 222 -12.11 16.31 -1.80
CA PRO A 222 -11.79 15.03 -1.19
C PRO A 222 -10.95 14.14 -2.09
N VAL A 223 -9.90 13.53 -1.52
CA VAL A 223 -9.03 12.57 -2.22
C VAL A 223 -9.01 11.28 -1.42
N ILE A 224 -9.54 10.23 -2.03
CA ILE A 224 -9.48 8.86 -1.51
C ILE A 224 -8.33 8.17 -2.23
N ALA A 225 -7.34 7.70 -1.49
CA ALA A 225 -6.23 6.96 -2.03
C ALA A 225 -6.37 5.46 -1.75
N ILE A 226 -6.21 4.66 -2.80
CA ILE A 226 -6.10 3.20 -2.75
C ILE A 226 -4.66 2.86 -3.11
N GLY A 227 -3.97 2.11 -2.25
CA GLY A 227 -2.58 1.77 -2.46
C GLY A 227 -2.29 0.31 -2.15
N VAL A 228 -1.54 -0.34 -3.03
CA VAL A 228 -1.12 -1.73 -2.86
C VAL A 228 0.41 -1.79 -2.84
N PRO A 229 1.04 -2.37 -1.82
CA PRO A 229 2.48 -2.56 -1.82
C PRO A 229 2.89 -3.62 -2.84
N THR A 230 3.55 -3.20 -3.92
CA THR A 230 4.00 -4.09 -5.00
C THR A 230 5.51 -4.32 -5.00
N VAL A 231 6.25 -3.49 -4.27
CA VAL A 231 7.70 -3.55 -4.16
C VAL A 231 8.17 -3.36 -2.73
N VAL A 232 9.41 -3.79 -2.50
CA VAL A 232 10.18 -3.53 -1.30
C VAL A 232 11.61 -3.16 -1.69
N ASP A 233 12.22 -2.27 -0.91
CA ASP A 233 13.62 -1.86 -1.10
C ASP A 233 14.55 -3.07 -0.85
N ALA A 234 15.57 -3.25 -1.71
CA ALA A 234 16.58 -4.29 -1.57
C ALA A 234 17.28 -4.25 -0.20
N VAL A 235 17.48 -3.07 0.38
CA VAL A 235 18.02 -2.89 1.74
C VAL A 235 17.10 -3.53 2.76
N THR A 236 15.79 -3.28 2.62
CA THR A 236 14.77 -3.83 3.51
C THR A 236 14.68 -5.34 3.39
N ILE A 237 14.70 -5.90 2.17
CA ILE A 237 14.72 -7.36 1.99
C ILE A 237 15.93 -7.97 2.67
N THR A 238 17.11 -7.39 2.46
CA THR A 238 18.34 -7.94 3.01
C THR A 238 18.28 -7.91 4.53
N ALA A 239 17.81 -6.81 5.12
CA ALA A 239 17.61 -6.69 6.56
C ALA A 239 16.58 -7.70 7.09
N ASN A 240 15.41 -7.81 6.47
CA ASN A 240 14.36 -8.79 6.84
C ASN A 240 14.86 -10.23 6.71
N THR A 241 15.65 -10.55 5.68
CA THR A 241 16.20 -11.89 5.48
C THR A 241 17.17 -12.26 6.61
N ILE A 242 18.02 -11.33 7.03
CA ILE A 242 18.90 -11.54 8.20
C ILE A 242 18.07 -11.75 9.46
N ASP A 243 17.00 -10.97 9.65
CA ASP A 243 16.07 -11.12 10.77
C ASP A 243 15.40 -12.49 10.80
N TYR A 244 14.88 -12.95 9.66
CA TYR A 244 14.27 -14.27 9.52
C TYR A 244 15.26 -15.41 9.79
N LEU A 245 16.52 -15.28 9.35
CA LEU A 245 17.57 -16.24 9.69
C LEU A 245 17.85 -16.29 11.19
N LEU A 246 17.91 -15.13 11.87
CA LEU A 246 18.09 -15.08 13.33
C LEU A 246 16.93 -15.74 14.06
N ARG A 247 15.69 -15.47 13.65
CA ARG A 247 14.48 -16.09 14.23
C ARG A 247 14.46 -17.59 13.99
N PHE A 248 14.83 -18.04 12.79
CA PHE A 248 14.98 -19.46 12.49
C PHE A 248 15.98 -20.13 13.46
N PHE A 249 17.15 -19.53 13.67
CA PHE A 249 18.13 -20.07 14.61
C PHE A 249 17.62 -20.05 16.06
N ASN A 250 16.91 -19.00 16.46
CA ASN A 250 16.33 -18.91 17.80
C ASN A 250 15.32 -20.04 18.05
N LYS A 251 14.39 -20.25 17.12
CA LYS A 251 13.42 -21.36 17.18
C LYS A 251 14.10 -22.72 17.25
N LYS A 252 15.16 -22.95 16.47
CA LYS A 252 15.94 -24.20 16.53
C LYS A 252 16.66 -24.40 17.85
N LEU A 253 17.11 -23.33 18.51
CA LEU A 253 17.69 -23.41 19.86
C LEU A 253 16.62 -23.80 20.89
N GLU A 254 15.41 -23.29 20.77
CA GLU A 254 14.27 -23.60 21.64
C GLU A 254 13.75 -25.05 21.44
N GLU A 255 13.67 -25.54 20.21
CA GLU A 255 13.16 -26.87 19.87
C GLU A 255 14.14 -28.03 20.18
N GLY A 256 15.41 -27.72 20.43
CA GLY A 256 16.47 -28.69 20.71
C GLY A 256 17.01 -29.39 19.45
N ASN A 257 18.34 -29.51 19.36
CA ASN A 257 19.05 -30.05 18.19
C ASN A 257 18.73 -31.54 17.93
N LYS A 258 17.77 -31.84 17.03
CA LYS A 258 17.74 -33.12 16.31
C LYS A 258 18.63 -32.99 15.06
N GLU A 259 19.64 -33.85 14.95
CA GLU A 259 20.67 -33.77 13.89
C GLU A 259 20.12 -33.83 12.45
N SER A 260 18.91 -34.35 12.24
CA SER A 260 18.29 -34.53 10.91
C SER A 260 17.69 -33.25 10.31
N ASP A 261 17.48 -32.18 11.10
CA ASP A 261 16.67 -31.02 10.67
C ASP A 261 17.50 -29.73 10.51
N ARG A 262 18.84 -29.85 10.43
CA ARG A 262 19.79 -28.73 10.57
C ARG A 262 19.68 -27.63 9.51
N LEU A 263 19.08 -27.89 8.35
CA LEU A 263 19.04 -26.93 7.23
C LEU A 263 17.71 -26.92 6.45
N VAL A 264 16.70 -27.63 6.94
CA VAL A 264 15.39 -27.65 6.27
C VAL A 264 14.50 -26.60 6.92
N ILE A 265 14.27 -25.51 6.20
CA ILE A 265 13.18 -24.58 6.49
C ILE A 265 11.90 -25.28 6.02
N SER A 266 11.00 -25.62 6.94
CA SER A 266 9.67 -26.08 6.55
C SER A 266 8.89 -24.91 5.96
N GLU A 267 8.19 -25.14 4.84
CA GLU A 267 7.44 -24.14 4.05
C GLU A 267 6.35 -23.38 4.84
N LYS A 268 6.07 -23.77 6.09
CA LYS A 268 5.03 -23.18 6.96
C LYS A 268 5.56 -22.52 8.23
N THR A 269 6.81 -22.03 8.24
CA THR A 269 7.31 -21.31 9.42
C THR A 269 6.89 -19.85 9.36
N ASN A 270 5.93 -19.44 10.20
CA ASN A 270 5.61 -18.03 10.41
C ASN A 270 6.73 -17.36 11.21
N PHE A 271 7.67 -16.73 10.51
CA PHE A 271 8.81 -16.07 11.15
C PHE A 271 8.40 -14.81 11.92
N GLU A 272 7.23 -14.21 11.67
CA GLU A 272 6.80 -13.01 12.40
C GLU A 272 6.42 -13.31 13.86
N GLU A 273 5.92 -14.51 14.14
CA GLU A 273 5.55 -14.94 15.50
C GLU A 273 6.73 -15.42 16.35
N THR A 274 7.89 -15.66 15.72
CA THR A 274 9.08 -16.18 16.40
C THR A 274 9.91 -15.02 16.96
N SER A 275 10.25 -15.03 18.24
CA SER A 275 11.09 -13.98 18.84
C SER A 275 12.51 -13.97 18.27
N LEU A 276 13.13 -12.78 18.29
CA LEU A 276 14.55 -12.65 17.99
C LEU A 276 15.39 -13.26 19.11
N PRO A 277 16.58 -13.80 18.79
CA PRO A 277 17.50 -14.30 19.79
C PRO A 277 18.08 -13.16 20.62
N ASP A 278 18.39 -13.44 21.89
CA ASP A 278 19.06 -12.48 22.77
C ASP A 278 20.35 -11.91 22.12
N GLU A 279 20.75 -10.71 22.54
CA GLU A 279 21.95 -10.02 22.00
C GLU A 279 23.20 -10.91 21.98
N LYS A 280 23.37 -11.76 22.99
CA LYS A 280 24.49 -12.71 23.07
C LYS A 280 24.48 -13.72 21.92
N TYR A 281 23.31 -14.24 21.56
CA TYR A 281 23.14 -15.19 20.47
C TYR A 281 23.17 -14.49 19.11
N THR A 282 22.55 -13.32 18.99
CA THR A 282 22.68 -12.46 17.81
C THR A 282 24.15 -12.18 17.48
N LYS A 283 24.95 -11.84 18.51
CA LYS A 283 26.40 -11.67 18.38
C LYS A 283 27.13 -12.97 18.02
N HIS A 284 26.70 -14.10 18.57
CA HIS A 284 27.28 -15.40 18.23
C HIS A 284 27.12 -15.73 16.74
N PHE A 285 25.97 -15.42 16.15
CA PHE A 285 25.69 -15.70 14.74
C PHE A 285 26.25 -14.65 13.77
N LEU A 286 26.19 -13.36 14.12
CA LEU A 286 26.51 -12.26 13.19
C LEU A 286 27.82 -11.53 13.50
N GLY A 287 28.51 -11.87 14.59
CA GLY A 287 29.77 -11.23 14.97
C GLY A 287 29.62 -9.71 15.19
N GLU A 288 30.55 -8.93 14.62
CA GLU A 288 30.54 -7.47 14.73
C GLU A 288 29.31 -6.81 14.10
N PHE A 289 28.69 -7.44 13.08
CA PHE A 289 27.43 -6.95 12.52
C PHE A 289 26.28 -7.04 13.53
N GLY A 290 26.31 -8.04 14.42
CA GLY A 290 25.34 -8.19 15.49
C GLY A 290 25.40 -7.09 16.56
N ASN A 291 26.54 -6.40 16.69
CA ASN A 291 26.71 -5.27 17.63
C ASN A 291 26.11 -3.95 17.10
N LEU A 292 25.75 -3.89 15.82
CA LEU A 292 25.22 -2.68 15.21
C LEU A 292 23.76 -2.47 15.61
N SER A 293 23.38 -1.21 15.86
CA SER A 293 21.97 -0.83 15.92
C SER A 293 21.28 -1.03 14.57
N ASP A 294 19.95 -1.13 14.54
CA ASP A 294 19.21 -1.38 13.30
C ASP A 294 19.45 -0.31 12.23
N ASN A 295 19.59 0.95 12.65
CA ASN A 295 19.95 2.05 11.75
C ASN A 295 21.36 1.89 11.16
N GLN A 296 22.33 1.41 11.95
CA GLN A 296 23.69 1.15 11.48
C GLN A 296 23.73 -0.06 10.55
N LYS A 297 22.96 -1.11 10.84
CA LYS A 297 22.79 -2.28 9.95
C LYS A 297 22.21 -1.85 8.62
N ALA A 298 21.11 -1.09 8.62
CA ALA A 298 20.46 -0.58 7.41
C ALA A 298 21.41 0.30 6.58
N SER A 299 22.15 1.21 7.24
CA SER A 299 23.14 2.06 6.56
C SER A 299 24.30 1.27 5.95
N LEU A 300 24.76 0.22 6.63
CA LEU A 300 25.81 -0.65 6.10
C LEU A 300 25.31 -1.46 4.90
N ILE A 301 24.15 -2.09 5.04
CA ILE A 301 23.50 -2.85 3.96
C ILE A 301 23.30 -1.95 2.74
N HIS A 302 22.78 -0.74 2.93
CA HIS A 302 22.64 0.24 1.86
C HIS A 302 23.97 0.52 1.16
N SER A 303 25.03 0.80 1.93
CA SER A 303 26.36 1.09 1.37
C SER A 303 26.94 -0.08 0.56
N VAL A 304 26.64 -1.31 0.97
CA VAL A 304 27.08 -2.53 0.28
C VAL A 304 26.26 -2.81 -0.98
N LEU A 305 24.95 -2.53 -0.96
CA LEU A 305 24.04 -2.78 -2.09
C LEU A 305 24.05 -1.68 -3.14
N THR A 306 24.48 -0.47 -2.79
CA THR A 306 24.50 0.68 -3.70
C THR A 306 25.92 1.17 -4.04
N PRO A 307 26.90 0.29 -4.35
CA PRO A 307 28.27 0.72 -4.66
C PRO A 307 28.31 1.59 -5.93
N ASN A 308 27.33 1.40 -6.83
CA ASN A 308 27.15 2.17 -8.07
C ASN A 308 26.08 3.27 -7.94
N GLY A 309 25.50 3.48 -6.75
CA GLY A 309 24.43 4.46 -6.52
C GLY A 309 23.05 4.09 -7.11
N LEU A 310 22.82 2.81 -7.44
CA LEU A 310 21.53 2.34 -7.94
C LEU A 310 20.56 2.09 -6.79
N ASN A 311 19.34 2.66 -6.87
CA ASN A 311 18.26 2.30 -5.96
C ASN A 311 17.56 1.04 -6.50
N MET A 312 17.74 -0.09 -5.82
CA MET A 312 17.16 -1.36 -6.24
C MET A 312 15.85 -1.63 -5.50
N MET A 313 14.80 -1.91 -6.27
CA MET A 313 13.54 -2.44 -5.78
C MET A 313 13.42 -3.90 -6.17
N VAL A 314 12.65 -4.65 -5.37
CA VAL A 314 12.41 -6.07 -5.60
C VAL A 314 10.93 -6.34 -5.47
N THR A 315 10.45 -7.25 -6.30
CA THR A 315 9.06 -7.69 -6.38
C THR A 315 9.04 -9.20 -6.69
N PRO A 316 7.96 -9.94 -6.37
CA PRO A 316 7.81 -11.33 -6.79
C PRO A 316 7.96 -11.52 -8.30
N LYS A 317 8.38 -12.71 -8.72
CA LYS A 317 8.51 -13.04 -10.14
C LYS A 317 7.15 -13.06 -10.86
N GLU A 318 6.09 -13.40 -10.13
CA GLU A 318 4.72 -13.55 -10.64
C GLU A 318 3.92 -12.24 -10.57
N ILE A 319 4.59 -11.11 -10.34
CA ILE A 319 3.99 -9.77 -10.19
C ILE A 319 3.05 -9.39 -11.34
N ASP A 320 3.31 -9.87 -12.55
CA ASP A 320 2.46 -9.59 -13.72
C ASP A 320 1.03 -10.13 -13.52
N ILE A 321 0.89 -11.32 -12.92
CA ILE A 321 -0.41 -11.96 -12.65
C ILE A 321 -1.03 -11.32 -11.42
N ASP A 322 -0.24 -11.16 -10.34
CA ASP A 322 -0.72 -10.56 -9.09
C ASP A 322 -1.33 -9.17 -9.31
N ILE A 323 -0.67 -8.33 -10.11
CA ILE A 323 -1.18 -6.97 -10.40
C ILE A 323 -2.42 -7.00 -11.28
N ALA A 324 -2.52 -7.93 -12.24
CA ALA A 324 -3.71 -8.07 -13.05
C ALA A 324 -4.94 -8.42 -12.19
N ASP A 325 -4.82 -9.44 -11.33
CA ASP A 325 -5.90 -9.86 -10.44
C ASP A 325 -6.25 -8.77 -9.42
N LEU A 326 -5.24 -8.09 -8.85
CA LEU A 326 -5.48 -6.97 -7.93
C LEU A 326 -6.10 -5.75 -8.63
N ALA A 327 -5.75 -5.49 -9.88
CA ALA A 327 -6.36 -4.43 -10.67
C ALA A 327 -7.85 -4.72 -10.91
N ASP A 328 -8.19 -5.95 -11.28
CA ASP A 328 -9.58 -6.40 -11.48
C ASP A 328 -10.40 -6.30 -10.19
N VAL A 329 -9.81 -6.71 -9.05
CA VAL A 329 -10.44 -6.58 -7.73
C VAL A 329 -10.73 -5.13 -7.39
N ILE A 330 -9.75 -4.24 -7.59
CA ILE A 330 -9.88 -2.82 -7.23
C ILE A 330 -10.85 -2.11 -8.18
N SER A 331 -10.79 -2.35 -9.49
CA SER A 331 -11.72 -1.75 -10.46
C SER A 331 -13.15 -2.19 -10.18
N THR A 332 -13.37 -3.49 -9.95
CA THR A 332 -14.68 -4.04 -9.60
C THR A 332 -15.21 -3.45 -8.30
N ALA A 333 -14.36 -3.30 -7.29
CA ALA A 333 -14.75 -2.69 -6.03
C ALA A 333 -15.07 -1.19 -6.16
N ILE A 334 -14.34 -0.46 -7.01
CA ILE A 334 -14.66 0.93 -7.35
C ILE A 334 -16.04 0.97 -8.03
N ASP A 335 -16.26 0.15 -9.06
CA ASP A 335 -17.51 0.13 -9.80
C ASP A 335 -18.71 -0.20 -8.90
N ARG A 336 -18.60 -1.23 -8.06
CA ARG A 336 -19.64 -1.62 -7.08
C ARG A 336 -19.86 -0.58 -5.98
N SER A 337 -18.89 0.29 -5.75
CA SER A 337 -18.99 1.38 -4.77
C SER A 337 -19.61 2.64 -5.36
N LEU A 338 -19.39 2.90 -6.64
CA LEU A 338 -19.87 4.08 -7.34
C LEU A 338 -21.20 3.85 -8.06
N HIS A 339 -21.45 2.66 -8.58
CA HIS A 339 -22.65 2.32 -9.35
C HIS A 339 -23.53 1.38 -8.53
N THR A 340 -24.68 1.85 -8.07
CA THR A 340 -25.62 1.01 -7.29
C THR A 340 -26.33 -0.04 -8.14
N ILE A 341 -26.25 0.06 -9.47
CA ILE A 341 -26.77 -0.95 -10.41
C ILE A 341 -25.85 -2.17 -10.55
N VAL A 342 -24.56 -2.02 -10.20
CA VAL A 342 -23.61 -3.13 -10.22
C VAL A 342 -23.83 -3.94 -8.94
N GLU A 343 -24.64 -4.99 -9.06
CA GLU A 343 -24.98 -5.86 -7.93
C GLU A 343 -23.76 -6.65 -7.41
N PRO A 344 -23.83 -7.14 -6.15
CA PRO A 344 -22.75 -7.87 -5.52
C PRO A 344 -22.31 -9.17 -6.18
#